data_AF-A0A8H7DZP2-F1
#
_entry.id   AF-A0A8H7DZP2-F1
#
_cell.length_a   1.000
_cell.length_b   1.000
_cell.length_c   1.000
_cell.angle_alpha   90.00
_cell.angle_beta   90.00
_cell.angle_gamma   90.00
#
_symmetry.space_group_name_H-M   'P 1'
#
loop_
_entity.id
_entity.type
_entity.pdbx_description
1 polymer ?
#
loop_
_entity_poly.entity_id
_entity_poly.type
_entity_poly.pdbx_seq_one_letter_code
_entity_poly.pdbx_strand_id
1 'polypeptide(L)'
;MKIVFLVLIFSEMATWQAHPHCPPEAQNRLKKIVQALPEAYLEPPQKREEFDGHESCIRRLQGYALSRGFAVVKVSGGINSKRAHYQYKCIHHGKETRNHRQLELHVERDADGKPTTKRQRESTHTQQRDCPWEVYLLLRKIRGTTRTAWLLGITKENHSHLMAINPL
;
A
#
# COMPACT_ATOMS: atom_id res chain seq x y z
N MET A 1 4.29 -11.07 52.30
CA MET A 1 4.80 -11.27 50.92
C MET A 1 3.61 -11.31 49.98
N LYS A 2 3.48 -10.33 49.06
CA LYS A 2 2.42 -10.33 48.03
C LYS A 2 3.00 -10.96 46.76
N ILE A 3 2.49 -12.13 46.39
CA ILE A 3 2.80 -12.78 45.12
C ILE A 3 1.96 -12.09 44.05
N VAL A 4 2.61 -11.33 43.17
CA VAL A 4 1.97 -10.73 42.00
C VAL A 4 1.94 -11.81 40.92
N PHE A 5 0.76 -12.38 40.66
CA PHE A 5 0.53 -13.23 39.49
C PHE A 5 0.61 -12.37 38.24
N LEU A 6 1.73 -12.47 37.53
CA LEU A 6 1.87 -11.96 36.18
C LEU A 6 1.04 -12.87 35.27
N VAL A 7 -0.17 -12.45 34.92
CA VAL A 7 -0.97 -13.14 33.89
C VAL A 7 -0.32 -12.81 32.55
N LEU A 8 0.55 -13.71 32.08
CA LEU A 8 0.98 -13.73 30.69
C LEU A 8 -0.25 -14.15 29.86
N ILE A 9 -0.96 -13.15 29.33
CA ILE A 9 -1.96 -13.38 28.29
C ILE A 9 -1.18 -13.78 27.04
N PHE A 10 -0.97 -15.09 26.86
CA PHE A 10 -0.65 -15.63 25.55
C PHE A 10 -1.91 -15.47 24.70
N SER A 11 -1.98 -14.35 23.98
CA SER A 11 -2.92 -14.21 22.87
C SER A 11 -2.57 -15.29 21.87
N GLU A 12 -3.43 -16.31 21.71
CA GLU A 12 -3.35 -17.23 20.58
C GLU A 12 -3.45 -16.41 19.30
N MET A 13 -2.31 -16.08 18.72
CA MET A 13 -2.25 -15.45 17.41
C MET A 13 -2.79 -16.44 16.40
N ALA A 14 -3.98 -16.18 15.86
CA ALA A 14 -4.48 -16.90 14.70
C ALA A 14 -3.39 -16.87 13.62
N THR A 15 -2.79 -18.02 13.35
CA THR A 15 -1.70 -18.12 12.38
C THR A 15 -2.25 -17.70 11.03
N TRP A 16 -1.65 -16.67 10.42
CA TRP A 16 -2.03 -16.24 9.08
C TRP A 16 -2.03 -17.42 8.10
N GLN A 17 -3.03 -17.49 7.24
CA GLN A 17 -3.16 -18.50 6.21
C GLN A 17 -3.28 -17.85 4.83
N ALA A 18 -2.59 -18.43 3.85
CA ALA A 18 -2.75 -18.05 2.45
C ALA A 18 -4.16 -18.39 1.95
N HIS A 19 -4.59 -17.73 0.88
CA HIS A 19 -5.89 -18.02 0.27
C HIS A 19 -5.97 -19.50 -0.15
N PRO A 20 -7.09 -20.23 0.11
CA PRO A 20 -7.18 -21.67 -0.15
C PRO A 20 -6.91 -22.07 -1.61
N HIS A 21 -7.27 -21.19 -2.55
CA HIS A 21 -7.06 -21.40 -3.99
C HIS A 21 -5.71 -20.89 -4.51
N CYS A 22 -4.81 -20.42 -3.64
CA CYS A 22 -3.46 -20.04 -4.03
C CYS A 22 -2.66 -21.31 -4.39
N PRO A 23 -1.86 -21.33 -5.47
CA PRO A 23 -1.05 -22.51 -5.80
C PRO A 23 -0.13 -22.94 -4.64
N PRO A 24 0.05 -24.25 -4.36
CA PRO A 24 0.80 -24.72 -3.18
C PRO A 24 2.22 -24.15 -3.06
N GLU A 25 2.92 -23.98 -4.19
CA GLU A 25 4.24 -23.37 -4.22
C GLU A 25 4.21 -21.90 -3.76
N ALA A 26 3.23 -21.13 -4.26
CA ALA A 26 3.03 -19.74 -3.88
C ALA A 26 2.59 -19.62 -2.41
N GLN A 27 1.75 -20.52 -1.90
CA GLN A 27 1.36 -20.56 -0.49
C GLN A 27 2.58 -20.69 0.43
N ASN A 28 3.48 -21.64 0.12
CA ASN A 28 4.69 -21.86 0.93
C ASN A 28 5.60 -20.63 0.93
N ARG A 29 5.77 -19.99 -0.24
CA ARG A 29 6.57 -18.77 -0.35
C ARG A 29 5.92 -17.59 0.39
N LEU A 30 4.62 -17.41 0.26
CA LEU A 30 3.87 -16.38 0.98
C LEU A 30 3.95 -16.58 2.48
N LYS A 31 3.74 -17.80 2.97
CA LYS A 31 3.82 -18.12 4.39
C LYS A 31 5.18 -17.73 4.97
N LYS A 32 6.28 -18.07 4.27
CA LYS A 32 7.64 -17.65 4.68
C LYS A 32 7.80 -16.13 4.73
N ILE A 33 7.31 -15.42 3.72
CA ILE A 33 7.43 -13.95 3.65
C ILE A 33 6.59 -13.30 4.76
N VAL A 34 5.33 -13.71 4.91
CA VAL A 34 4.40 -13.13 5.89
C VAL A 34 4.85 -13.42 7.31
N GLN A 35 5.36 -14.62 7.60
CA GLN A 35 5.92 -14.96 8.92
C GLN A 35 7.20 -14.20 9.26
N ALA A 36 7.93 -13.68 8.26
CA ALA A 36 9.11 -12.85 8.48
C ALA A 36 8.76 -11.37 8.72
N LEU A 37 7.50 -10.96 8.49
CA LEU A 37 7.06 -9.60 8.76
C LEU A 37 6.82 -9.39 10.27
N PRO A 38 7.02 -8.17 10.79
CA PRO A 38 6.57 -7.82 12.13
C PRO A 38 5.07 -8.09 12.25
N GLU A 39 4.63 -8.64 13.38
CA GLU A 39 3.21 -8.96 13.61
C GLU A 39 2.31 -7.73 13.43
N ALA A 40 2.75 -6.58 13.94
CA ALA A 40 2.05 -5.31 13.74
C ALA A 40 1.78 -4.98 12.27
N TYR A 41 2.57 -5.52 11.33
CA TYR A 41 2.38 -5.27 9.90
C TYR A 41 1.20 -6.06 9.31
N LEU A 42 0.74 -7.11 9.99
CA LEU A 42 -0.38 -7.95 9.56
C LEU A 42 -1.75 -7.35 9.96
N GLU A 43 -1.74 -6.49 10.97
CA GLU A 43 -2.92 -5.79 11.46
C GLU A 43 -3.30 -4.61 10.56
N PRO A 44 -4.61 -4.27 10.50
CA PRO A 44 -5.07 -3.07 9.80
C PRO A 44 -4.32 -1.82 10.25
N PRO A 45 -3.94 -0.93 9.32
CA PRO A 45 -3.28 0.32 9.66
C PRO A 45 -4.13 1.12 10.65
N GLN A 46 -3.49 1.76 11.62
CA GLN A 46 -4.21 2.52 12.64
C GLN A 46 -4.10 4.02 12.41
N LYS A 47 -5.17 4.75 12.70
CA LYS A 47 -5.17 6.20 12.62
C LYS A 47 -4.17 6.75 13.63
N ARG A 48 -3.30 7.67 13.18
CA ARG A 48 -2.20 8.28 13.94
C ARG A 48 -1.05 7.32 14.29
N GLU A 49 -0.94 6.18 13.62
CA GLU A 49 0.30 5.38 13.67
C GLU A 49 1.50 6.25 13.27
N GLU A 50 2.56 6.21 14.07
CA GLU A 50 3.75 7.06 13.93
C GLU A 50 4.82 6.35 13.11
N PHE A 51 5.50 7.12 12.27
CA PHE A 51 6.58 6.62 11.42
C PHE A 51 7.77 7.58 11.41
N ASP A 52 8.97 7.02 11.19
CA ASP A 52 10.18 7.80 10.96
C ASP A 52 10.14 8.54 9.61
N GLY A 53 9.40 8.00 8.64
CA GLY A 53 9.30 8.58 7.31
C GLY A 53 8.41 7.77 6.37
N HIS A 54 8.38 8.21 5.11
CA HIS A 54 7.55 7.56 4.10
C HIS A 54 7.99 6.14 3.76
N GLU A 55 9.27 5.82 3.91
CA GLU A 55 9.85 4.50 3.63
C GLU A 55 9.41 3.45 4.66
N SER A 56 9.42 3.79 5.95
CA SER A 56 8.90 2.89 7.00
C SER A 56 7.39 2.73 6.89
N CYS A 57 6.66 3.80 6.59
CA CYS A 57 5.22 3.76 6.35
C CYS A 57 4.87 2.86 5.15
N ILE A 58 5.50 3.02 3.97
CA ILE A 58 5.16 2.19 2.82
C ILE A 58 5.51 0.72 3.06
N ARG A 59 6.61 0.42 3.75
CA ARG A 59 6.98 -0.96 4.11
C ARG A 59 5.92 -1.60 5.01
N ARG A 60 5.44 -0.87 6.02
CA ARG A 60 4.33 -1.28 6.90
C ARG A 60 3.04 -1.55 6.12
N LEU A 61 2.66 -0.63 5.24
CA LEU A 61 1.45 -0.74 4.42
C LEU A 61 1.54 -1.89 3.41
N GLN A 62 2.71 -2.13 2.81
CA GLN A 62 2.92 -3.27 1.91
C GLN A 62 2.87 -4.61 2.65
N GLY A 63 3.39 -4.68 3.88
CA GLY A 63 3.26 -5.88 4.70
C GLY A 63 1.79 -6.25 4.95
N TYR A 64 0.96 -5.27 5.28
CA TYR A 64 -0.49 -5.46 5.41
C TYR A 64 -1.14 -5.82 4.09
N ALA A 65 -0.79 -5.12 3.02
CA ALA A 65 -1.38 -5.36 1.71
C ALA A 65 -1.09 -6.78 1.20
N LEU A 66 0.15 -7.25 1.36
CA LEU A 66 0.56 -8.61 1.03
C LEU A 66 -0.26 -9.65 1.81
N SER A 67 -0.44 -9.45 3.12
CA SER A 67 -1.18 -10.38 3.97
C SER A 67 -2.68 -10.43 3.64
N ARG A 68 -3.22 -9.36 3.03
CA ARG A 68 -4.64 -9.25 2.64
C ARG A 68 -4.89 -9.50 1.15
N GLY A 69 -3.85 -9.60 0.32
CA GLY A 69 -3.99 -9.90 -1.11
C GLY A 69 -4.15 -8.68 -2.01
N PHE A 70 -3.54 -7.54 -1.68
CA PHE A 70 -3.46 -6.39 -2.58
C PHE A 70 -2.08 -5.73 -2.54
N ALA A 71 -1.89 -4.68 -3.33
CA ALA A 71 -0.66 -3.88 -3.32
C ALA A 71 -0.97 -2.40 -3.10
N VAL A 72 -0.07 -1.71 -2.40
CA VAL A 72 -0.16 -0.28 -2.14
C VAL A 72 0.80 0.46 -3.06
N VAL A 73 0.38 1.62 -3.58
CA VAL A 73 1.22 2.49 -4.40
C VAL A 73 1.18 3.91 -3.85
N LYS A 74 2.32 4.60 -3.92
CA LYS A 74 2.38 6.04 -3.67
C LYS A 74 1.84 6.77 -4.90
N VAL A 75 0.81 7.59 -4.73
CA VAL A 75 0.18 8.32 -5.84
C VAL A 75 0.57 9.79 -5.89
N SER A 76 0.91 10.38 -4.75
CA SER A 76 1.30 11.79 -4.67
C SER A 76 2.08 12.10 -3.38
N GLY A 77 2.58 13.33 -3.30
CA GLY A 77 3.23 13.86 -2.10
C GLY A 77 4.76 13.76 -2.09
N GLY A 78 5.35 14.49 -1.14
CA GLY A 78 6.78 14.63 -0.94
C GLY A 78 7.08 15.59 0.22
N ILE A 79 8.31 15.51 0.73
CA ILE A 79 8.77 16.34 1.85
C ILE A 79 8.79 17.85 1.50
N ASN A 80 9.08 18.20 0.25
CA ASN A 80 9.18 19.58 -0.24
C ASN A 80 7.82 20.20 -0.66
N SER A 81 6.70 19.51 -0.41
CA SER A 81 5.39 20.09 -0.69
C SER A 81 5.03 21.14 0.37
N LYS A 82 4.15 22.11 0.03
CA LYS A 82 3.66 23.15 0.97
C LYS A 82 3.26 22.58 2.34
N ARG A 83 2.78 21.34 2.33
CA ARG A 83 2.51 20.53 3.51
C ARG A 83 3.12 19.16 3.31
N ALA A 84 4.25 18.87 3.95
CA ALA A 84 4.94 17.59 3.83
C ALA A 84 4.00 16.40 4.08
N HIS A 85 3.63 15.68 3.02
CA HIS A 85 2.65 14.60 3.02
C HIS A 85 2.97 13.57 1.94
N TYR A 86 2.45 12.36 2.10
CA TYR A 86 2.46 11.30 1.09
C TYR A 86 1.06 10.69 1.02
N GLN A 87 0.58 10.40 -0.18
CA GLN A 87 -0.71 9.74 -0.39
C GLN A 87 -0.48 8.34 -0.95
N TYR A 88 -1.16 7.37 -0.37
CA TYR A 88 -1.08 5.97 -0.75
C TYR A 88 -2.46 5.44 -1.11
N LYS A 89 -2.51 4.63 -2.16
CA LYS A 89 -3.74 4.00 -2.64
C LYS A 89 -3.50 2.55 -3.01
N CYS A 90 -4.57 1.80 -3.19
CA CYS A 90 -4.48 0.47 -3.81
C CYS A 90 -3.92 0.58 -5.24
N ILE A 91 -3.19 -0.42 -5.72
CA ILE A 91 -2.73 -0.48 -7.12
C ILE A 91 -3.88 -0.37 -8.14
N HIS A 92 -5.09 -0.80 -7.76
CA HIS A 92 -6.29 -0.71 -8.58
C HIS A 92 -7.04 0.64 -8.48
N HIS A 93 -6.40 1.69 -7.96
CA HIS A 93 -7.00 3.01 -7.83
C HIS A 93 -7.25 3.69 -9.19
N GLY A 94 -8.23 4.60 -9.19
CA GLY A 94 -8.58 5.42 -10.34
C GLY A 94 -9.44 4.67 -11.36
N LYS A 95 -10.17 5.45 -12.16
CA LYS A 95 -11.05 4.96 -13.21
C LYS A 95 -10.35 4.89 -14.58
N GLU A 96 -9.56 5.92 -14.88
CA GLU A 96 -8.88 6.10 -16.16
C GLU A 96 -7.49 6.67 -15.94
N THR A 97 -6.58 6.42 -16.88
CA THR A 97 -5.23 6.96 -16.82
C THR A 97 -5.27 8.44 -17.14
N ARG A 98 -4.83 9.28 -16.19
CA ARG A 98 -4.82 10.72 -16.40
C ARG A 98 -3.74 11.10 -17.41
N ASN A 99 -4.14 11.74 -18.50
CA ASN A 99 -3.23 12.26 -19.51
C ASN A 99 -2.95 13.75 -19.29
N HIS A 100 -2.31 14.09 -18.16
CA HIS A 100 -2.00 15.49 -17.81
C HIS A 100 -1.07 16.18 -18.82
N ARG A 101 -0.29 15.42 -19.58
CA ARG A 101 0.62 15.92 -20.61
C ARG A 101 -0.07 16.13 -21.97
N GLN A 102 -1.37 15.84 -22.07
CA GLN A 102 -2.17 15.94 -23.29
C GLN A 102 -1.51 15.23 -24.49
N LEU A 103 -0.91 14.06 -24.23
CA LEU A 103 -0.31 13.25 -25.29
C LEU A 103 -1.38 12.60 -26.15
N GLU A 104 -1.01 12.15 -27.34
CA GLU A 104 -1.89 11.35 -28.20
C GLU A 104 -2.31 10.06 -27.48
N LEU A 105 -3.43 9.43 -27.84
CA LEU A 105 -3.90 8.21 -27.14
C LEU A 105 -3.08 6.98 -27.51
N HIS A 106 -2.72 6.87 -28.78
CA HIS A 106 -1.98 5.77 -29.36
C HIS A 106 -0.56 6.18 -29.76
N VAL A 107 0.33 5.20 -29.82
CA VAL A 107 1.64 5.38 -30.46
C VAL A 107 1.49 5.09 -31.95
N GLU A 108 1.54 6.14 -32.78
CA GLU A 108 1.63 5.94 -34.22
C GLU A 108 3.10 5.80 -34.63
N ARG A 109 3.34 4.98 -35.66
CA ARG A 109 4.67 4.73 -36.22
C ARG A 109 4.66 4.93 -37.73
N ASP A 110 5.74 5.49 -38.25
CA ASP A 110 5.94 5.62 -39.70
C ASP A 110 6.29 4.26 -40.34
N ALA A 111 6.47 4.27 -41.67
CA ALA A 111 6.86 3.08 -42.43
C ALA A 111 8.21 2.48 -42.00
N ASP A 112 9.08 3.27 -41.37
CA ASP A 112 10.38 2.85 -40.84
C ASP A 112 10.28 2.39 -39.37
N GLY A 113 9.07 2.38 -38.79
CA GLY A 113 8.79 1.95 -37.42
C GLY A 113 9.13 2.98 -36.33
N LYS A 114 9.47 4.22 -36.68
CA LYS A 114 9.77 5.29 -35.72
C LYS A 114 8.46 5.92 -35.19
N PRO A 115 8.38 6.23 -33.88
CA PRO A 115 7.20 6.90 -33.33
C PRO A 115 7.00 8.28 -33.97
N THR A 116 5.84 8.51 -34.57
CA THR A 116 5.43 9.81 -35.12
C THR A 116 4.71 10.67 -34.07
N THR A 117 4.13 10.04 -33.04
CA THR A 117 3.50 10.71 -31.89
C THR A 117 4.50 10.99 -30.75
N LYS A 118 4.18 11.96 -29.89
CA LYS A 118 4.99 12.23 -28.68
C LYS A 118 4.83 11.14 -27.62
N ARG A 119 3.74 10.37 -27.67
CA ARG A 119 3.56 9.17 -26.84
C ARG A 119 4.60 8.11 -27.21
N GLN A 120 5.32 7.62 -26.21
CA GLN A 120 6.40 6.62 -26.37
C GLN A 120 5.94 5.19 -26.05
N ARG A 121 4.80 5.03 -25.35
CA ARG A 121 4.28 3.73 -24.92
C ARG A 121 2.77 3.66 -25.08
N GLU A 122 2.32 2.58 -25.69
CA GLU A 122 0.91 2.21 -25.74
C GLU A 122 0.44 1.81 -24.34
N SER A 123 -0.77 2.23 -23.97
CA SER A 123 -1.35 1.88 -22.66
C SER A 123 -2.18 0.62 -22.78
N THR A 124 -1.54 -0.56 -22.75
CA THR A 124 -2.22 -1.85 -22.96
C THR A 124 -2.70 -2.55 -21.70
N HIS A 125 -2.17 -2.22 -20.51
CA HIS A 125 -2.51 -2.93 -19.27
C HIS A 125 -2.67 -1.98 -18.06
N THR A 126 -3.80 -1.29 -17.98
CA THR A 126 -4.17 -0.53 -16.79
C THR A 126 -4.89 -1.44 -15.79
N GLN A 127 -4.40 -1.49 -14.55
CA GLN A 127 -5.03 -2.28 -13.48
C GLN A 127 -6.16 -1.51 -12.76
N GLN A 128 -6.67 -0.44 -13.36
CA GLN A 128 -7.59 0.51 -12.74
C GLN A 128 -8.98 -0.12 -12.55
N ARG A 129 -9.50 -0.13 -11.31
CA ARG A 129 -10.84 -0.64 -10.94
C ARG A 129 -11.61 0.32 -10.06
N ASP A 130 -11.20 1.59 -10.05
CA ASP A 130 -11.73 2.65 -9.19
C ASP A 130 -11.78 2.27 -7.71
N CYS A 131 -10.71 1.60 -7.24
CA CYS A 131 -10.63 1.18 -5.84
C CYS A 131 -10.59 2.39 -4.90
N PRO A 132 -11.49 2.48 -3.90
CA PRO A 132 -11.57 3.63 -3.01
C PRO A 132 -10.55 3.60 -1.87
N TRP A 133 -9.86 2.48 -1.63
CA TRP A 133 -8.90 2.34 -0.53
C TRP A 133 -7.82 3.42 -0.61
N GLU A 134 -7.68 4.18 0.46
CA GLU A 134 -6.81 5.35 0.52
C GLU A 134 -6.39 5.68 1.95
N VAL A 135 -5.09 5.87 2.11
CA VAL A 135 -4.47 6.41 3.34
C VAL A 135 -3.48 7.50 2.97
N TYR A 136 -3.13 8.35 3.94
CA TYR A 136 -2.14 9.40 3.76
C TYR A 136 -1.22 9.47 4.95
N LEU A 137 0.03 9.82 4.72
CA LEU A 137 1.02 10.09 5.75
C LEU A 137 1.30 11.58 5.78
N LEU A 138 1.37 12.16 6.98
CA LEU A 138 1.48 13.59 7.13
C LEU A 138 2.39 13.97 8.29
N LEU A 139 3.35 14.85 8.03
CA LEU A 139 4.22 15.37 9.07
C LEU A 139 3.44 16.39 9.91
N ARG A 140 3.31 16.13 11.21
CA ARG A 140 2.65 17.04 12.16
C ARG A 140 3.42 17.13 13.46
N LYS A 141 3.29 18.27 14.14
CA LYS A 141 3.68 18.42 15.54
C LYS A 141 2.70 17.65 16.43
N ILE A 142 3.22 16.82 17.33
CA ILE A 142 2.40 16.09 18.30
C ILE A 142 1.95 17.08 19.38
N ARG A 143 0.63 17.14 19.63
CA ARG A 143 0.04 18.03 20.63
C ARG A 143 0.69 17.79 22.00
N GLY A 144 1.03 18.87 22.70
CA GLY A 144 1.66 18.79 24.02
C GLY A 144 3.15 18.45 24.01
N THR A 145 3.80 18.38 22.83
CA THR A 145 5.23 18.09 22.72
C THR A 145 5.92 19.08 21.77
N THR A 146 7.25 19.11 21.80
CA THR A 146 8.09 19.81 20.80
C THR A 146 8.39 18.96 19.58
N ARG A 147 8.05 17.66 19.61
CA ARG A 147 8.33 16.70 18.54
C ARG A 147 7.38 16.82 17.35
N THR A 148 7.94 16.58 16.17
CA THR A 148 7.21 16.28 14.95
C THR A 148 7.30 14.78 14.66
N ALA A 149 6.23 14.23 14.10
CA ALA A 149 6.20 12.84 13.66
C ALA A 149 5.39 12.72 12.37
N TRP A 150 5.72 11.70 11.57
CA TRP A 150 4.87 11.31 10.45
C TRP A 150 3.70 10.49 10.98
N LEU A 151 2.49 11.02 10.81
CA LEU A 151 1.27 10.40 11.30
C LEU A 151 0.46 9.87 10.13
N LEU A 152 0.05 8.61 10.22
CA LEU A 152 -0.88 8.02 9.27
C LEU A 152 -2.29 8.52 9.50
N GLY A 153 -2.97 8.88 8.43
CA GLY A 153 -4.39 9.14 8.36
C GLY A 153 -5.04 8.15 7.41
N ILE A 154 -6.27 7.77 7.75
CA ILE A 154 -7.07 6.83 6.99
C ILE A 154 -8.20 7.62 6.34
N THR A 155 -8.27 7.57 5.02
CA THR A 155 -9.36 8.20 4.27
C THR A 155 -10.47 7.19 4.02
N LYS A 156 -10.11 6.00 3.51
CA LYS A 156 -11.04 4.89 3.24
C LYS A 156 -10.30 3.56 3.35
N GLU A 157 -10.93 2.58 4.01
CA GLU A 157 -10.36 1.24 4.24
C GLU A 157 -11.01 0.16 3.39
N ASN A 158 -12.12 0.49 2.72
CA ASN A 158 -12.86 -0.47 1.90
C ASN A 158 -12.22 -0.62 0.52
N HIS A 159 -12.35 -1.81 -0.05
CA HIS A 159 -12.03 -2.10 -1.44
C HIS A 159 -13.30 -2.37 -2.24
N SER A 160 -13.28 -2.04 -3.54
CA SER A 160 -14.37 -2.32 -4.49
C SER A 160 -14.06 -3.51 -5.41
N HIS A 161 -13.00 -4.26 -5.11
CA HIS A 161 -12.56 -5.40 -5.90
C HIS A 161 -12.20 -6.57 -4.99
N LEU A 162 -12.20 -7.77 -5.56
CA LEU A 162 -11.69 -8.96 -4.88
C LEU A 162 -10.19 -8.84 -4.65
N MET A 163 -9.73 -9.38 -3.52
CA MET A 163 -8.32 -9.53 -3.24
C MET A 163 -7.71 -10.60 -4.15
N ALA A 164 -6.42 -10.47 -4.45
CA ALA A 164 -5.68 -11.42 -5.25
C ALA A 164 -5.57 -12.76 -4.50
N ILE A 165 -5.89 -13.85 -5.21
CA ILE A 165 -5.70 -15.21 -4.72
C ILE A 165 -4.20 -15.51 -4.52
N ASN A 166 -3.35 -14.99 -5.41
CA ASN A 166 -1.90 -15.03 -5.30
C ASN A 166 -1.34 -13.60 -5.34
N PRO A 167 -0.90 -13.04 -4.20
CA PRO A 167 -0.33 -11.70 -4.14
C PRO A 167 1.18 -11.62 -4.41
N LEU A 168 1.84 -12.73 -4.82
CA LEU A 168 3.24 -12.72 -5.29
C LEU A 168 3.37 -12.30 -6.75
#